data_AF-H0FEU9-F1
#
_entry.id   AF-H0FEU9-F1
#
_cell.length_a   1.000
_cell.length_b   1.000
_cell.length_c   1.000
_cell.angle_alpha   90.00
_cell.angle_beta   90.00
_cell.angle_gamma   90.00
#
_symmetry.space_group_name_H-M   'P 1'
#
loop_
_entity.id
_entity.type
_entity.pdbx_description
1 polymer ?
#
loop_
_entity_poly.entity_id
_entity_poly.type
_entity_poly.pdbx_seq_one_letter_code
_entity_poly.pdbx_strand_id
1 'polypeptide(L)'
;MAYDWSQVRAERWSKRGVLPNGGIIFKWGVVLSIVEPGTNKVIDRFPLSTMDADEFAWAYICTYMQNGPKALPPPGIPRNHNDVPWYNIALRLAPKVQWPADMDRESRTAP
;
A
#
# COMPACT_ATOMS: atom_id res chain seq x y z
N MET A 1 1.50 2.17 17.42
CA MET A 1 0.18 1.77 17.95
C MET A 1 -0.42 0.77 16.99
N ALA A 2 -1.06 -0.30 17.47
CA ALA A 2 -1.70 -1.31 16.63
C ALA A 2 -3.23 -1.20 16.80
N TYR A 3 -3.96 -1.13 15.70
CA TYR A 3 -5.43 -1.11 15.69
C TYR A 3 -5.95 -2.51 15.36
N ASP A 4 -7.11 -2.87 15.91
CA ASP A 4 -7.74 -4.13 15.57
C ASP A 4 -8.46 -4.03 14.21
N TRP A 5 -8.44 -5.11 13.45
CA TRP A 5 -9.07 -5.15 12.12
C TRP A 5 -10.58 -4.94 12.17
N SER A 6 -11.25 -5.24 13.29
CA SER A 6 -12.70 -4.98 13.44
C SER A 6 -13.04 -3.49 13.40
N GLN A 7 -12.05 -2.63 13.69
CA GLN A 7 -12.17 -1.17 13.71
C GLN A 7 -12.01 -0.55 12.32
N VAL A 8 -11.48 -1.30 11.36
CA VAL A 8 -11.20 -0.81 10.01
C VAL A 8 -12.49 -0.77 9.20
N ARG A 9 -12.72 0.36 8.52
CA ARG A 9 -13.79 0.57 7.55
C ARG A 9 -13.20 1.14 6.28
N ALA A 10 -13.70 0.69 5.13
CA ALA A 10 -13.32 1.28 3.86
C ALA A 10 -14.33 2.34 3.44
N GLU A 11 -13.82 3.53 3.15
CA GLU A 11 -14.59 4.65 2.65
C GLU A 11 -14.17 4.92 1.21
N ARG A 12 -15.13 4.90 0.30
CA ARG A 12 -14.93 5.42 -1.05
C ARG A 12 -15.08 6.93 -1.02
N TRP A 13 -14.11 7.65 -1.55
CA TRP A 13 -14.17 9.11 -1.64
C TRP A 13 -14.10 9.58 -3.07
N SER A 14 -14.66 10.76 -3.29
CA SER A 14 -14.60 11.49 -4.54
C SER A 14 -14.31 12.95 -4.29
N LYS A 15 -13.46 13.54 -5.10
CA LYS A 15 -13.17 14.98 -5.06
C LYS A 15 -13.13 15.52 -6.47
N ARG A 16 -13.96 16.52 -6.71
CA ARG A 16 -13.92 17.33 -7.93
C ARG A 16 -13.18 18.62 -7.64
N GLY A 17 -12.28 19.01 -8.54
CA GLY A 17 -11.58 20.28 -8.50
C GLY A 17 -11.55 20.95 -9.87
N VAL A 18 -11.30 22.24 -9.89
CA VAL A 18 -11.05 23.00 -11.11
C VAL A 18 -9.62 23.51 -11.04
N LEU A 19 -8.83 23.19 -12.06
CA LEU A 19 -7.49 23.71 -12.23
C LEU A 19 -7.54 25.21 -12.57
N PRO A 20 -6.45 25.97 -12.28
CA PRO A 20 -6.37 27.38 -12.66
C PRO A 20 -6.58 27.65 -14.16
N ASN A 21 -6.37 26.64 -15.03
CA ASN A 21 -6.57 26.72 -16.47
C ASN A 21 -8.00 26.34 -16.93
N GLY A 22 -8.95 26.16 -16.00
CA GLY A 22 -10.33 25.77 -16.30
C GLY A 22 -10.55 24.27 -16.53
N GLY A 23 -9.50 23.44 -16.47
CA GLY A 23 -9.63 21.98 -16.54
C GLY A 23 -10.33 21.40 -15.30
N ILE A 24 -11.25 20.45 -15.49
CA ILE A 24 -11.91 19.76 -14.38
C ILE A 24 -11.09 18.52 -14.00
N ILE A 25 -10.69 18.42 -12.74
CA ILE A 25 -10.08 17.21 -12.18
C ILE A 25 -11.14 16.45 -11.40
N PHE A 26 -11.21 15.14 -11.66
CA PHE A 26 -11.90 14.19 -10.81
C PHE A 26 -10.87 13.27 -10.17
N LYS A 27 -10.90 13.20 -8.84
CA LYS A 27 -10.14 12.21 -8.07
C LYS A 27 -11.12 11.30 -7.36
N TRP A 28 -10.85 10.01 -7.39
CA TRP A 28 -11.62 8.99 -6.70
C TRP A 28 -10.62 8.06 -6.02
N GLY A 29 -11.04 7.42 -4.94
CA GLY A 29 -10.22 6.41 -4.31
C GLY A 29 -10.89 5.77 -3.12
N VAL A 30 -10.15 4.85 -2.51
CA VAL A 30 -10.51 4.22 -1.24
C VAL A 30 -9.58 4.74 -0.15
N VAL A 31 -10.14 5.00 1.03
CA VAL A 31 -9.39 5.30 2.25
C VAL A 31 -9.83 4.28 3.31
N LEU A 32 -8.86 3.75 4.06
CA LEU A 32 -9.15 2.94 5.23
C LEU A 32 -9.27 3.86 6.43
N SER A 33 -10.45 3.91 7.03
CA SER A 33 -10.73 4.66 8.25
C SER A 33 -10.74 3.73 9.44
N ILE A 34 -10.08 4.14 10.52
CA ILE A 34 -10.18 3.47 11.82
C ILE A 34 -11.31 4.13 12.59
N VAL A 35 -12.28 3.33 13.02
CA VAL A 35 -13.45 3.80 13.76
C VAL A 35 -13.39 3.27 15.19
N GLU A 36 -13.73 4.13 16.15
CA GLU A 36 -13.84 3.73 17.55
C GLU A 36 -14.91 2.62 17.72
N PRO A 37 -14.63 1.53 18.45
CA PRO A 37 -15.59 0.45 18.65
C PRO A 37 -16.91 0.95 19.22
N GLY A 38 -18.02 0.53 18.63
CA GLY A 38 -19.36 0.89 19.10
C GLY A 38 -19.80 2.32 18.77
N THR A 39 -18.96 3.11 18.08
CA THR A 39 -19.36 4.41 17.52
C THR A 39 -19.04 4.46 16.03
N ASN A 40 -19.46 5.53 15.35
CA ASN A 40 -19.07 5.82 13.96
C ASN A 40 -18.01 6.93 13.89
N LYS A 41 -17.30 7.16 15.00
CA LYS A 41 -16.30 8.24 15.08
C LYS A 41 -14.98 7.77 14.48
N VAL A 42 -14.56 8.44 13.40
CA VAL A 42 -13.29 8.16 12.74
C VAL A 42 -12.14 8.73 13.57
N ILE A 43 -11.23 7.85 13.98
CA ILE A 43 -10.01 8.14 14.75
C ILE A 43 -8.86 8.47 13.79
N ASP A 44 -8.72 7.70 12.71
CA ASP A 44 -7.59 7.79 11.80
C ASP A 44 -7.97 7.42 10.37
N ARG A 45 -7.19 7.86 9.38
CA ARG A 45 -7.42 7.62 7.95
C ARG A 45 -6.13 7.32 7.20
N PHE A 46 -6.10 6.19 6.51
CA PHE A 46 -5.00 5.75 5.67
C PHE A 46 -5.42 5.76 4.19
N PRO A 47 -4.89 6.66 3.36
CA PRO A 47 -5.23 6.70 1.94
C PRO A 47 -4.69 5.44 1.26
N LEU A 48 -5.57 4.67 0.63
CA LEU A 48 -5.18 3.50 -0.17
C LEU A 48 -4.77 3.91 -1.60
N SER A 49 -5.13 5.13 -2.02
CA SER A 49 -4.90 5.65 -3.36
C SER A 49 -3.52 6.30 -3.47
N THR A 50 -2.49 5.48 -3.60
CA THR A 50 -1.22 5.87 -4.21
C THR A 50 -0.84 4.77 -5.20
N MET A 51 -0.80 5.09 -6.50
CA MET A 51 -0.34 4.26 -7.63
C MET A 51 -1.35 3.43 -8.42
N ASP A 52 -2.52 3.96 -8.81
CA ASP A 52 -3.42 3.33 -9.83
C ASP A 52 -3.82 1.86 -9.58
N ALA A 53 -3.57 1.34 -8.38
CA ALA A 53 -3.76 -0.06 -7.99
C ALA A 53 -5.12 -0.29 -7.31
N ASP A 54 -6.09 0.58 -7.59
CA ASP A 54 -7.43 0.67 -6.97
C ASP A 54 -8.09 -0.70 -6.79
N GLU A 55 -8.32 -1.42 -7.89
CA GLU A 55 -9.18 -2.60 -7.87
C GLU A 55 -8.45 -3.84 -7.32
N PHE A 56 -7.21 -4.07 -7.75
CA PHE A 56 -6.41 -5.22 -7.32
C PHE A 56 -5.98 -5.11 -5.85
N ALA A 57 -5.59 -3.92 -5.39
CA ALA A 57 -5.26 -3.71 -3.98
C ALA A 57 -6.51 -3.87 -3.10
N TRP A 58 -7.67 -3.39 -3.56
CA TRP A 58 -8.92 -3.56 -2.83
C TRP A 58 -9.36 -5.02 -2.75
N ALA A 59 -9.27 -5.79 -3.84
CA ALA A 59 -9.57 -7.21 -3.86
C ALA A 59 -8.63 -8.01 -2.94
N TYR A 60 -7.35 -7.66 -2.93
CA TYR A 60 -6.35 -8.24 -2.03
C TYR A 60 -6.72 -8.01 -0.55
N ILE A 61 -7.07 -6.76 -0.20
CA ILE A 61 -7.49 -6.40 1.17
C ILE A 61 -8.78 -7.14 1.55
N CYS A 62 -9.78 -7.18 0.68
CA CYS A 62 -11.02 -7.92 0.93
C CYS A 62 -10.75 -9.41 1.17
N THR A 63 -9.89 -10.02 0.35
CA THR A 63 -9.52 -11.44 0.47
C THR A 63 -8.84 -11.72 1.81
N TYR A 64 -7.90 -10.84 2.19
CA TYR A 64 -7.25 -10.89 3.49
C TYR A 64 -8.25 -10.77 4.64
N MET A 65 -9.18 -9.82 4.57
CA MET A 65 -10.18 -9.59 5.62
C MET A 65 -11.16 -10.76 5.78
N GLN A 66 -11.56 -11.40 4.69
CA GLN A 66 -12.56 -12.47 4.72
C GLN A 66 -11.96 -13.82 5.09
N ASN A 67 -10.78 -14.14 4.56
CA ASN A 67 -10.21 -15.49 4.63
C ASN A 67 -8.86 -15.54 5.37
N GLY A 68 -8.36 -14.40 5.84
CA GLY A 68 -7.09 -14.28 6.56
C GLY A 68 -5.86 -14.36 5.65
N PRO A 69 -4.65 -14.33 6.24
CA PRO A 69 -3.38 -14.34 5.51
C PRO A 69 -3.17 -15.56 4.61
N LYS A 70 -3.76 -16.71 4.97
CA LYS A 70 -3.59 -17.97 4.24
C LYS A 70 -4.26 -17.99 2.87
N ALA A 71 -5.23 -17.09 2.64
CA ALA A 71 -5.93 -16.98 1.37
C ALA A 71 -5.26 -16.04 0.37
N LEU A 72 -4.21 -15.33 0.81
CA LEU A 72 -3.42 -14.49 -0.06
C LEU A 72 -2.48 -15.33 -0.91
N PRO A 73 -2.19 -14.91 -2.15
CA PRO A 73 -1.15 -15.54 -2.94
C PRO A 73 0.18 -15.48 -2.17
N PRO A 74 1.03 -16.53 -2.27
CA PRO A 74 2.32 -16.51 -1.60
C PRO A 74 3.12 -15.29 -2.07
N PRO A 75 3.92 -14.68 -1.17
CA PRO A 75 4.73 -13.53 -1.54
C PRO A 75 5.64 -13.91 -2.71
N GLY A 76 5.69 -13.02 -3.71
CA GLY A 76 6.54 -13.20 -4.87
C GLY A 76 8.02 -13.24 -4.49
N ILE A 77 8.86 -13.64 -5.45
CA ILE A 77 10.31 -13.62 -5.27
C ILE A 77 10.73 -12.18 -4.95
N PRO A 78 11.51 -11.96 -3.86
CA PRO A 78 11.97 -10.63 -3.49
C PRO A 78 12.67 -9.96 -4.66
N ARG A 79 12.30 -8.71 -4.95
CA ARG A 79 12.94 -7.94 -6.01
C ARG A 79 14.42 -7.74 -5.69
N ASN A 80 15.29 -8.10 -6.62
CA ASN A 80 16.71 -7.78 -6.50
C ASN A 80 16.91 -6.27 -6.74
N HIS A 81 17.33 -5.56 -5.69
CA HIS A 81 17.58 -4.11 -5.74
C HIS A 81 18.72 -3.73 -6.69
N ASN A 82 19.63 -4.67 -6.96
CA ASN A 82 20.75 -4.49 -7.88
C ASN A 82 20.42 -4.93 -9.32
N ASP A 83 19.23 -5.46 -9.56
CA ASP A 83 18.76 -5.80 -10.91
C ASP A 83 18.20 -4.55 -11.59
N VAL A 84 19.13 -3.78 -12.16
CA VAL A 84 18.88 -2.48 -12.78
C VAL A 84 18.78 -2.65 -14.29
N PRO A 85 17.68 -2.20 -14.93
CA PRO A 85 17.54 -2.26 -16.39
C PRO A 85 18.69 -1.59 -17.13
N TRP A 86 19.05 -2.12 -18.29
CA TRP A 86 20.24 -1.70 -19.05
C TRP A 86 20.28 -0.20 -19.37
N TYR A 87 19.12 0.43 -19.55
CA TYR A 87 18.96 1.84 -19.90
C TYR A 87 19.14 2.80 -18.70
N ASN A 88 19.13 2.31 -17.46
CA ASN A 88 19.30 3.14 -16.27
C ASN A 88 20.78 3.28 -15.87
N ILE A 89 21.55 4.02 -16.68
CA ILE A 89 23.01 4.17 -16.54
C ILE A 89 23.41 4.70 -15.15
N ALA A 90 22.70 5.71 -14.63
CA ALA A 90 22.99 6.29 -13.32
C ALA A 90 22.91 5.26 -12.17
N LEU A 91 21.89 4.38 -12.20
CA LEU A 91 21.71 3.34 -11.19
C LEU A 91 22.73 2.20 -11.33
N ARG A 92 23.27 1.96 -12.53
CA ARG A 92 24.33 0.96 -12.75
C ARG A 92 25.72 1.42 -12.28
N LEU A 93 25.95 2.74 -12.29
CA LEU A 93 27.20 3.36 -11.81
C LEU A 93 27.20 3.60 -10.30
N ALA A 94 26.02 3.63 -9.68
CA ALA A 94 25.89 3.75 -8.24
C ALA A 94 26.48 2.53 -7.50
N PRO A 95 27.02 2.69 -6.29
CA PRO A 95 27.41 1.58 -5.45
C PRO A 95 26.26 0.61 -5.26
N LYS A 96 26.52 -0.70 -5.42
CA LYS A 96 25.52 -1.74 -5.19
C LYS A 96 25.05 -1.70 -3.74
N VAL A 97 23.74 -1.82 -3.55
CA VAL A 97 23.16 -1.91 -2.21
C VAL A 97 23.58 -3.25 -1.60
N GLN A 98 24.32 -3.18 -0.50
CA GLN A 98 24.62 -4.32 0.36
C GLN A 98 24.01 -4.05 1.74
N TRP A 99 22.90 -4.72 2.02
CA TRP A 99 22.31 -4.70 3.35
C TRP A 99 23.16 -5.54 4.30
N PRO A 100 23.35 -5.10 5.56
CA PRO A 100 23.98 -5.94 6.58
C PRO A 100 23.24 -7.27 6.71
N ALA A 101 24.00 -8.37 6.84
CA ALA A 101 23.44 -9.73 6.82
C ALA A 101 22.38 -9.95 7.91
N ASP A 102 22.55 -9.32 9.07
CA ASP A 102 21.58 -9.39 10.17
C ASP A 102 20.24 -8.73 9.81
N MET A 103 20.29 -7.60 9.09
CA MET A 103 19.08 -6.90 8.60
C MET A 103 18.38 -7.68 7.48
N ASP A 104 19.13 -8.25 6.53
CA ASP A 104 18.53 -9.10 5.49
C ASP A 104 17.86 -10.34 6.10
N ARG A 105 18.50 -10.92 7.13
CA ARG A 105 17.94 -12.07 7.85
C ARG A 105 16.66 -11.69 8.61
N GLU A 106 16.66 -10.60 9.36
CA GLU A 106 15.48 -10.12 10.09
C GLU A 106 14.31 -9.88 9.12
N SER A 107 14.55 -9.17 8.02
CA SER A 107 13.52 -8.88 7.01
C SER A 107 12.93 -10.13 6.36
N ARG A 108 13.68 -11.24 6.27
CA ARG A 108 13.26 -12.47 5.60
C ARG A 108 12.69 -13.53 6.55
N THR A 109 12.86 -13.34 7.85
CA THR A 109 12.46 -14.33 8.88
C THR A 109 11.41 -13.81 9.85
N ALA A 110 11.13 -12.50 9.86
CA ALA A 110 10.02 -11.94 10.61
C ALA A 110 8.67 -12.36 10.00
N PRO A 111 7.75 -12.95 10.79
CA PRO A 111 6.40 -13.33 10.36
C PRO A 111 5.44 -12.13 10.24
#